data_AF-A0A851LIU0-F1
#
_entry.id   AF-A0A851LIU0-F1
#
_cell.length_a   1.000
_cell.length_b   1.000
_cell.length_c   1.000
_cell.angle_alpha   90.00
_cell.angle_beta   90.00
_cell.angle_gamma   90.00
#
_symmetry.space_group_name_H-M   'P 1'
#
loop_
_entity.id
_entity.type
_entity.pdbx_description
1 polymer ?
#
loop_
_entity_poly.entity_id
_entity_poly.type
_entity_poly.pdbx_seq_one_letter_code
_entity_poly.pdbx_strand_id
1 'polypeptide(L)'
;ETNTLPFHPFETQQGDILRMEKEHQVLKEQLKEVQEKYEQFQNRSLEEISALKELLKRTVEEIEISKNELDWFHQDLEIKVKKWQQEKKENQENLKALKDTAKKHTDTNDRSYSVVNVTQIFNFLLFHSNKLANEKVKLEELIKKSQDDCQECVKRAVKAEISVLKNWKKTEVCKLNGIAANAEANLKVLKSLNSSASATSKLKSQIDSWEIFISNVKKQLEKVE
;
A
#
# COMPACT_ATOMS: atom_id res chain seq x y z
N GLU A 1 64.25 -124.26 29.30
CA GLU A 1 63.62 -124.68 30.57
C GLU A 1 62.68 -123.58 31.02
N THR A 2 61.38 -123.88 31.13
CA THR A 2 60.39 -122.95 31.68
C THR A 2 60.37 -123.11 33.19
N ASN A 3 60.92 -122.13 33.91
CA ASN A 3 60.88 -122.08 35.37
C ASN A 3 59.41 -121.94 35.84
N THR A 4 58.85 -122.99 36.42
CA THR A 4 57.45 -123.07 36.88
C THR A 4 57.29 -122.79 38.37
N LEU A 5 58.36 -122.41 39.08
CA LEU A 5 58.34 -122.15 40.51
C LEU A 5 58.27 -120.64 40.79
N PRO A 6 57.40 -120.20 41.71
CA PRO A 6 57.31 -118.79 42.12
C PRO A 6 58.66 -118.22 42.56
N PHE A 7 58.97 -116.99 42.16
CA PHE A 7 60.20 -116.31 42.54
C PHE A 7 60.15 -115.75 43.97
N HIS A 8 60.34 -116.62 44.97
CA HIS A 8 60.41 -116.20 46.36
C HIS A 8 61.66 -115.34 46.65
N PRO A 9 61.57 -114.36 47.58
CA PRO A 9 60.41 -114.00 48.41
C PRO A 9 59.40 -113.05 47.74
N PHE A 10 59.61 -112.67 46.48
CA PHE A 10 58.89 -111.59 45.80
C PHE A 10 57.57 -112.02 45.17
N GLU A 11 57.43 -113.29 44.80
CA GLU A 11 56.19 -113.87 44.30
C GLU A 11 55.62 -114.89 45.28
N THR A 12 54.32 -114.82 45.52
CA THR A 12 53.54 -115.81 46.28
C THR A 12 52.89 -116.83 45.35
N GLN A 13 52.53 -116.40 44.14
CA GLN A 13 52.04 -117.21 43.02
C GLN A 13 52.78 -116.84 41.73
N GLN A 14 52.96 -117.80 40.83
CA GLN A 14 53.65 -117.58 39.56
C GLN A 14 52.95 -116.48 38.75
N GLY A 15 53.71 -115.46 38.32
CA GLY A 15 53.18 -114.36 37.51
C GLY A 15 52.61 -113.19 38.31
N ASP A 16 52.76 -113.19 39.64
CA ASP A 16 52.44 -112.04 40.50
C ASP A 16 53.19 -110.78 40.05
N ILE A 17 54.48 -110.89 39.67
CA ILE A 17 55.27 -109.77 39.16
C ILE A 17 54.67 -109.21 37.87
N LEU A 18 54.31 -110.08 36.92
CA LEU A 18 53.70 -109.69 35.64
C LEU A 18 52.33 -109.01 35.82
N ARG A 19 51.53 -109.49 36.79
CA ARG A 19 50.25 -108.86 37.14
C ARG A 19 50.48 -107.46 37.73
N MET A 20 51.41 -107.36 38.68
CA MET A 20 51.78 -106.09 39.32
C MET A 20 52.36 -105.08 38.32
N GLU A 21 53.17 -105.53 37.36
CA GLU A 21 53.71 -104.67 36.29
C GLU A 21 52.59 -104.09 35.41
N LYS A 22 51.60 -104.91 35.00
CA LYS A 22 50.46 -104.44 34.22
C LYS A 22 49.59 -103.45 35.01
N GLU A 23 49.30 -103.75 36.28
CA GLU A 23 48.56 -102.84 37.16
C GLU A 23 49.29 -101.50 37.31
N HIS A 24 50.61 -101.54 37.51
CA HIS A 24 51.44 -100.35 37.60
C HIS A 24 51.46 -99.54 36.29
N GLN A 25 51.45 -100.21 35.13
CA GLN A 25 51.35 -99.54 33.83
C GLN A 25 49.99 -98.84 33.65
N VAL A 26 48.88 -99.50 34.00
CA VAL A 26 47.54 -98.88 33.99
C VAL A 26 47.47 -97.68 34.92
N LEU A 27 48.03 -97.79 36.13
CA LEU A 27 48.07 -96.67 37.09
C LEU A 27 48.88 -95.48 36.55
N LYS A 28 49.99 -95.72 35.85
CA LYS A 28 50.77 -94.66 35.20
C LYS A 28 49.96 -93.95 34.11
N GLU A 29 49.21 -94.69 33.30
CA GLU A 29 48.36 -94.12 32.25
C GLU A 29 47.22 -93.30 32.85
N GLN A 30 46.56 -93.81 33.90
CA GLN A 30 45.53 -93.06 34.63
C GLN A 30 46.07 -91.78 35.26
N LEU A 31 47.27 -91.83 35.86
CA LEU A 31 47.91 -90.65 36.42
C LEU A 31 48.17 -89.58 35.34
N LYS A 32 48.67 -90.02 34.17
CA LYS A 32 48.91 -89.14 33.04
C LYS A 32 47.61 -88.51 32.52
N GLU A 33 46.55 -89.28 32.37
CA GLU A 33 45.24 -88.77 31.93
C GLU A 33 44.65 -87.75 32.92
N VAL A 34 44.75 -88.03 34.22
CA VAL A 34 44.31 -87.09 35.26
C VAL A 34 45.13 -85.81 35.22
N GLN A 35 46.44 -85.89 35.01
CA GLN A 35 47.30 -84.72 34.90
C GLN A 35 46.96 -83.86 33.67
N GLU A 36 46.79 -84.47 32.49
CA GLU A 36 46.40 -83.77 31.26
C GLU A 36 45.03 -83.09 31.41
N LYS A 37 44.04 -83.76 32.02
CA LYS A 37 42.72 -83.18 32.31
C LYS A 37 42.82 -82.01 33.28
N TYR A 38 43.67 -82.12 34.30
CA TYR A 38 43.89 -81.03 35.25
C TYR A 38 44.54 -79.81 34.58
N GLU A 39 45.55 -80.00 33.74
CA GLU A 39 46.17 -78.91 32.97
C GLU A 39 45.19 -78.24 32.00
N GLN A 40 44.38 -79.03 31.27
CA GLN A 40 43.33 -78.49 30.40
C GLN A 40 42.28 -77.68 31.18
N PHE A 41 41.82 -78.21 32.31
CA PHE A 41 40.90 -77.51 33.19
C PHE A 41 41.52 -76.20 33.70
N GLN A 42 42.78 -76.24 34.12
CA GLN A 42 43.49 -75.07 34.62
C GLN A 42 43.62 -73.99 33.54
N ASN A 43 44.02 -74.36 32.32
CA ASN A 43 44.13 -73.43 31.20
C ASN A 43 42.79 -72.78 30.85
N ARG A 44 41.73 -73.60 30.72
CA ARG A 44 40.37 -73.10 30.48
C ARG A 44 39.90 -72.15 31.59
N SER A 45 40.16 -72.51 32.85
CA SER A 45 39.76 -71.66 33.99
C SER A 45 40.50 -70.32 33.99
N LEU A 46 41.78 -70.30 33.61
CA LEU A 46 42.59 -69.09 33.48
C LEU A 46 42.07 -68.16 32.37
N GLU A 47 41.73 -68.73 31.21
CA GLU A 47 41.14 -67.98 30.10
C GLU A 47 39.78 -67.38 30.47
N GLU A 48 38.89 -68.16 31.10
CA GLU A 48 37.59 -67.69 31.58
C GLU A 48 37.74 -66.56 32.62
N ILE A 49 38.66 -66.70 33.58
CA ILE A 49 38.95 -65.66 34.57
C ILE A 49 39.49 -64.39 33.90
N SER A 50 40.38 -64.53 32.92
CA SER A 50 40.93 -63.39 32.17
C SER A 50 39.84 -62.64 31.40
N ALA A 51 38.98 -63.37 30.69
CA ALA A 51 37.86 -62.80 29.95
C ALA A 51 36.87 -62.06 30.88
N LEU A 52 36.57 -62.62 32.04
CA LEU A 52 35.71 -61.99 33.05
C LEU A 52 36.35 -60.72 33.63
N LYS A 53 37.66 -60.71 33.86
CA LYS A 53 38.37 -59.50 34.33
C LYS A 53 38.32 -58.37 33.30
N GLU A 54 38.53 -58.67 32.02
CA GLU A 54 38.44 -57.67 30.95
C GLU A 54 37.01 -57.17 30.72
N LEU A 55 36.01 -58.04 30.89
CA LEU A 55 34.61 -57.62 30.87
C LEU A 55 34.31 -56.67 32.03
N LEU A 56 34.71 -57.04 33.25
CA LEU A 56 34.50 -56.22 34.44
C LEU A 56 35.16 -54.84 34.30
N LYS A 57 36.40 -54.80 33.78
CA LYS A 57 37.11 -53.54 33.54
C LYS A 57 36.34 -52.62 32.58
N ARG A 58 35.93 -53.16 31.42
CA ARG A 58 35.13 -52.40 30.43
C ARG A 58 33.82 -51.89 31.01
N THR A 59 33.09 -52.73 31.75
CA THR A 59 31.83 -52.31 32.38
C THR A 59 32.04 -51.19 33.41
N VAL A 60 33.13 -51.22 34.18
CA VAL A 60 33.46 -50.14 35.13
C VAL A 60 33.74 -48.83 34.39
N GLU A 61 34.54 -48.88 33.32
CA GLU A 61 34.84 -47.72 32.47
C GLU A 61 33.56 -47.14 31.82
N GLU A 62 32.67 -48.00 31.31
CA GLU A 62 31.38 -47.60 30.73
C GLU A 62 30.45 -46.95 31.77
N ILE A 63 30.41 -47.48 33.00
CA ILE A 63 29.64 -46.89 34.10
C ILE A 63 30.19 -45.50 34.46
N GLU A 64 31.51 -45.34 34.49
CA GLU A 64 32.15 -44.05 34.79
C GLU A 64 31.85 -43.01 33.70
N ILE A 65 31.93 -43.41 32.43
CA ILE A 65 31.54 -42.55 31.29
C ILE A 65 30.06 -42.18 31.39
N SER A 66 29.17 -43.15 31.59
CA SER A 66 27.72 -42.92 31.69
C SER A 66 27.37 -41.99 32.85
N LYS A 67 28.07 -42.11 33.98
CA LYS A 67 27.91 -41.20 35.12
C LYS A 67 28.34 -39.77 34.78
N ASN A 68 29.48 -39.60 34.12
CA ASN A 68 29.96 -38.29 33.70
C ASN A 68 29.02 -37.62 32.68
N GLU A 69 28.47 -38.40 31.73
CA GLU A 69 27.46 -37.92 30.78
C GLU A 69 26.19 -37.47 31.49
N LEU A 70 25.72 -38.27 32.47
CA LEU A 70 24.56 -37.92 33.27
C LEU A 70 24.77 -36.64 34.08
N ASP A 71 25.96 -36.43 34.65
CA ASP A 71 26.30 -35.21 35.38
C ASP A 71 26.32 -33.99 34.43
N TRP A 72 26.83 -34.15 33.20
CA TRP A 72 26.78 -33.13 32.16
C TRP A 72 25.34 -32.76 31.78
N PHE A 73 24.47 -33.75 31.59
CA PHE A 73 23.06 -33.51 31.29
C PHE A 73 22.34 -32.78 32.43
N HIS A 74 22.62 -33.13 33.69
CA HIS A 74 22.06 -32.42 34.83
C HIS A 74 22.50 -30.96 34.86
N GLN A 75 23.78 -30.67 34.63
CA GLN A 75 24.29 -29.29 34.60
C GLN A 75 23.68 -28.47 33.46
N ASP A 76 23.61 -29.03 32.25
CA ASP A 76 23.00 -28.35 31.10
C ASP A 76 21.50 -28.05 31.34
N LEU A 77 20.76 -29.02 31.90
CA LEU A 77 19.37 -28.80 32.28
C LEU A 77 19.22 -27.73 33.35
N GLU A 78 20.08 -27.72 34.37
CA GLU A 78 20.06 -26.69 35.42
C GLU A 78 20.30 -25.28 34.84
N ILE A 79 21.25 -25.14 33.92
CA ILE A 79 21.53 -23.89 33.21
C ILE A 79 20.31 -23.45 32.40
N LYS A 80 19.70 -24.37 31.62
CA LYS A 80 18.49 -24.10 30.83
C LYS A 80 17.31 -23.68 31.71
N VAL A 81 17.10 -24.35 32.84
CA VAL A 81 16.04 -24.01 33.81
C VAL A 81 16.26 -22.62 34.38
N LYS A 82 17.48 -22.28 34.82
CA LYS A 82 17.80 -20.94 35.34
C LYS A 82 17.57 -19.86 34.28
N LYS A 83 18.01 -20.10 33.04
CA LYS A 83 17.79 -19.17 31.92
C LYS A 83 16.30 -18.96 31.65
N TRP A 84 15.52 -20.04 31.59
CA TRP A 84 14.08 -19.96 31.36
C TRP A 84 13.34 -19.22 32.49
N GLN A 85 13.73 -19.45 33.75
CA GLN A 85 13.17 -18.74 34.89
C GLN A 85 13.45 -17.23 34.83
N GLN A 86 14.66 -16.85 34.43
CA GLN A 86 15.04 -15.45 34.26
C GLN A 86 14.23 -14.79 33.12
N GLU A 87 14.17 -15.42 31.95
CA GLU A 87 13.38 -14.93 30.81
C GLU A 87 11.89 -14.78 31.16
N LYS A 88 11.34 -15.72 31.93
CA LYS A 88 9.95 -15.65 32.41
C LYS A 88 9.72 -14.42 33.28
N LYS A 89 10.65 -14.10 34.18
CA LYS A 89 10.57 -12.92 35.05
C LYS A 89 10.65 -11.63 34.23
N GLU A 90 11.61 -11.53 33.33
CA GLU A 90 11.79 -10.37 32.45
C GLU A 90 10.55 -10.12 31.57
N ASN A 91 9.99 -11.17 30.97
CA ASN A 91 8.76 -11.05 30.19
C ASN A 91 7.56 -10.59 31.02
N GLN A 92 7.45 -11.05 32.27
CA GLN A 92 6.39 -10.61 33.17
C GLN A 92 6.53 -9.12 33.53
N GLU A 93 7.75 -8.65 33.76
CA GLU A 93 8.05 -7.24 34.03
C GLU A 93 7.78 -6.37 32.80
N ASN A 94 8.22 -6.81 31.61
CA ASN A 94 7.95 -6.14 30.34
C ASN A 94 6.45 -6.03 30.05
N LEU A 95 5.69 -7.11 30.27
CA LEU A 95 4.24 -7.11 30.09
C LEU A 95 3.56 -6.11 31.02
N LYS A 96 4.00 -6.02 32.28
CA LYS A 96 3.48 -5.03 33.24
C LYS A 96 3.78 -3.61 32.78
N ALA A 97 5.01 -3.34 32.34
CA ALA A 97 5.40 -2.03 31.82
C ALA A 97 4.56 -1.63 30.60
N LEU A 98 4.36 -2.54 29.65
CA LEU A 98 3.51 -2.32 28.47
C LEU A 98 2.05 -2.06 28.83
N LYS A 99 1.52 -2.76 29.82
CA LYS A 99 0.16 -2.52 30.31
C LYS A 99 0.02 -1.13 30.94
N ASP A 100 1.02 -0.71 31.71
CA ASP A 100 1.03 0.61 32.35
C ASP A 100 1.17 1.73 31.31
N THR A 101 1.97 1.56 30.26
CA THR A 101 2.08 2.55 29.16
C THR A 101 0.79 2.61 28.34
N ALA A 102 0.21 1.47 27.98
CA ALA A 102 -1.07 1.42 27.28
C ALA A 102 -2.17 2.15 28.08
N LYS A 103 -2.24 1.92 29.40
CA LYS A 103 -3.19 2.63 30.26
C LYS A 103 -2.97 4.14 30.24
N LYS A 104 -1.72 4.61 30.38
CA LYS A 104 -1.39 6.04 30.28
C LYS A 104 -1.81 6.65 28.94
N HIS A 105 -1.62 5.93 27.84
CA HIS A 105 -2.06 6.38 26.52
C HIS A 105 -3.58 6.51 26.44
N THR A 106 -4.34 5.53 26.93
CA THR A 106 -5.80 5.61 26.99
C THR A 106 -6.27 6.78 27.85
N ASP A 107 -5.70 6.95 29.06
CA ASP A 107 -6.03 8.05 29.96
C ASP A 107 -5.71 9.43 29.32
N THR A 108 -4.60 9.53 28.61
CA THR A 108 -4.20 10.75 27.88
C THR A 108 -5.11 11.02 26.69
N ASN A 109 -5.49 9.97 25.96
CA ASN A 109 -6.39 10.04 24.83
C ASN A 109 -7.79 10.52 25.27
N ASP A 110 -8.36 9.92 26.31
CA ASP A 110 -9.66 10.31 26.87
C ASP A 110 -9.64 11.76 27.36
N ARG A 111 -8.54 12.21 27.97
CA ARG A 111 -8.36 13.63 28.36
C ARG A 111 -8.26 14.55 27.16
N SER A 112 -7.63 14.12 26.07
CA SER A 112 -7.48 14.89 24.83
C SER A 112 -8.81 15.00 24.06
N TYR A 113 -9.68 14.00 24.18
CA TYR A 113 -11.06 14.03 23.67
C TYR A 113 -12.03 14.80 24.57
N SER A 114 -11.56 15.46 25.64
CA SER A 114 -12.43 16.34 26.42
C SER A 114 -13.10 17.35 25.49
N VAL A 115 -14.43 17.30 25.51
CA VAL A 115 -15.47 17.85 24.61
C VAL A 115 -15.24 19.29 24.12
N VAL A 116 -14.35 20.04 24.77
CA VAL A 116 -14.03 21.43 24.51
C VAL A 116 -13.46 21.64 23.11
N ASN A 117 -12.52 20.78 22.64
CA ASN A 117 -11.85 21.03 21.36
C ASN A 117 -12.77 20.78 20.14
N VAL A 118 -13.52 19.67 20.15
CA VAL A 118 -14.46 19.35 19.07
C VAL A 118 -15.58 20.38 18.97
N THR A 119 -16.14 20.81 20.11
CA THR A 119 -17.21 21.80 20.13
C THR A 119 -16.73 23.18 19.66
N GLN A 120 -15.52 23.58 20.06
CA GLN A 120 -14.95 24.86 19.67
C GLN A 120 -14.59 24.91 18.18
N ILE A 121 -14.02 23.83 17.63
CA ILE A 121 -13.76 23.69 16.19
C ILE A 121 -15.09 23.71 15.41
N PHE A 122 -16.10 22.97 15.86
CA PHE A 122 -17.41 22.94 15.22
C PHE A 122 -18.06 24.33 15.17
N ASN A 123 -18.06 25.05 16.30
CA ASN A 123 -18.60 26.40 16.37
C ASN A 123 -17.84 27.39 15.49
N PHE A 124 -16.51 27.28 15.42
CA PHE A 124 -15.68 28.10 14.53
C PHE A 124 -16.01 27.87 13.05
N LEU A 125 -16.15 26.61 12.64
CA LEU A 125 -16.53 26.24 11.28
C LEU A 125 -17.94 26.73 10.94
N LEU A 126 -18.90 26.56 11.86
CA LEU A 126 -20.27 27.02 11.69
C LEU A 126 -20.36 28.54 11.53
N PHE A 127 -19.62 29.29 12.35
CA PHE A 127 -19.53 30.75 12.25
C PHE A 127 -19.02 31.21 10.89
N HIS A 128 -17.91 30.62 10.42
CA HIS A 128 -17.34 30.95 9.11
C HIS A 128 -18.26 30.57 7.95
N SER A 129 -18.93 29.42 8.03
CA SER A 129 -19.92 28.98 7.03
C SER A 129 -21.08 29.96 6.93
N ASN A 130 -21.64 30.40 8.06
CA ASN A 130 -22.74 31.36 8.08
C ASN A 130 -22.32 32.72 7.54
N LYS A 131 -21.10 33.18 7.85
CA LYS A 131 -20.55 34.43 7.31
C LYS A 131 -20.42 34.35 5.78
N LEU A 132 -19.87 33.26 5.26
CA LEU A 132 -19.69 33.06 3.82
C LEU A 132 -21.05 32.98 3.10
N ALA A 133 -22.05 32.33 3.70
CA ALA A 133 -23.40 32.28 3.15
C ALA A 133 -24.03 33.68 3.03
N ASN A 134 -23.86 34.54 4.04
CA ASN A 134 -24.36 35.92 4.00
C ASN A 134 -23.64 36.78 2.95
N GLU A 135 -22.31 36.64 2.84
CA GLU A 135 -21.53 37.34 1.81
C GLU A 135 -21.93 36.90 0.40
N LYS A 136 -22.20 35.60 0.20
CA LYS A 136 -22.68 35.06 -1.08
C LYS A 136 -24.00 35.71 -1.50
N VAL A 137 -24.98 35.80 -0.60
CA VAL A 137 -26.30 36.41 -0.91
C VAL A 137 -26.13 37.88 -1.34
N LYS A 138 -25.32 38.65 -0.61
CA LYS A 138 -25.05 40.06 -0.96
C LYS A 138 -24.39 40.21 -2.34
N LEU A 139 -23.46 39.32 -2.68
CA LEU A 139 -22.83 39.32 -3.99
C LEU A 139 -23.81 38.96 -5.10
N GLU A 140 -24.70 37.98 -4.87
CA GLU A 140 -25.75 37.61 -5.83
C GLU A 140 -26.73 38.77 -6.09
N GLU A 141 -27.12 39.52 -5.05
CA GLU A 141 -27.96 40.71 -5.18
C GLU A 141 -27.26 41.83 -5.98
N LEU A 142 -25.97 42.08 -5.73
CA LEU A 142 -25.18 43.06 -6.47
C LEU A 142 -25.03 42.69 -7.95
N ILE A 143 -24.76 41.42 -8.24
CA ILE A 143 -24.69 40.90 -9.62
C ILE A 143 -26.02 41.15 -10.33
N LYS A 144 -27.14 40.77 -9.69
CA LYS A 144 -28.48 40.96 -10.27
C LYS A 144 -28.77 42.43 -10.55
N LYS A 145 -28.50 43.32 -9.58
CA LYS A 145 -28.69 44.77 -9.75
C LYS A 145 -27.86 45.31 -10.92
N SER A 146 -26.59 44.93 -11.03
CA SER A 146 -25.73 45.37 -12.13
C SER A 146 -26.21 44.90 -13.50
N GLN A 147 -26.77 43.69 -13.58
CA GLN A 147 -27.36 43.17 -14.81
C GLN A 147 -28.60 43.97 -15.20
N ASP A 148 -29.47 44.26 -14.24
CA ASP A 148 -30.68 45.06 -14.46
C ASP A 148 -30.33 46.49 -14.92
N ASP A 149 -29.36 47.13 -14.26
CA ASP A 149 -28.86 48.47 -14.62
C ASP A 149 -28.26 48.49 -16.04
N CYS A 150 -27.50 47.45 -16.41
CA CYS A 150 -26.94 47.30 -17.74
C CYS A 150 -28.03 47.14 -18.81
N GLN A 151 -29.03 46.28 -18.55
CA GLN A 151 -30.17 46.11 -19.44
C GLN A 151 -30.96 47.40 -19.61
N GLU A 152 -31.15 48.17 -18.54
CA GLU A 152 -31.82 49.47 -18.62
C GLU A 152 -31.01 50.49 -19.42
N CYS A 153 -29.69 50.54 -19.21
CA CYS A 153 -28.78 51.38 -20.01
C CYS A 153 -28.87 51.03 -21.50
N VAL A 154 -28.86 49.75 -21.87
CA VAL A 154 -29.01 49.30 -23.25
C VAL A 154 -30.36 49.73 -23.83
N LYS A 155 -31.46 49.54 -23.08
CA LYS A 155 -32.80 49.99 -23.51
C LYS A 155 -32.85 51.50 -23.75
N ARG A 156 -32.24 52.31 -22.87
CA ARG A 156 -32.15 53.77 -23.03
C ARG A 156 -31.31 54.15 -24.25
N ALA A 157 -30.17 53.51 -24.46
CA ALA A 157 -29.29 53.76 -25.60
C ALA A 157 -29.99 53.45 -26.93
N VAL A 158 -30.62 52.28 -27.06
CA VAL A 158 -31.39 51.89 -28.26
C VAL A 158 -32.53 52.89 -28.52
N LYS A 159 -33.25 53.31 -27.48
CA LYS A 159 -34.32 54.32 -27.62
C LYS A 159 -33.78 55.66 -28.11
N ALA A 160 -32.63 56.10 -27.61
CA ALA A 160 -31.98 57.33 -28.05
C ALA A 160 -31.51 57.23 -29.51
N GLU A 161 -30.88 56.12 -29.90
CA GLU A 161 -30.44 55.84 -31.26
C GLU A 161 -31.61 55.87 -32.26
N ILE A 162 -32.72 55.20 -31.94
CA ILE A 162 -33.95 55.23 -32.75
C ILE A 162 -34.48 56.67 -32.87
N SER A 163 -34.44 57.46 -31.78
CA SER A 163 -34.90 58.85 -31.79
C SER A 163 -34.04 59.73 -32.70
N VAL A 164 -32.71 59.57 -32.65
CA VAL A 164 -31.76 60.28 -33.53
C VAL A 164 -31.99 59.90 -34.99
N LEU A 165 -32.11 58.61 -35.31
CA LEU A 165 -32.37 58.14 -36.68
C LEU A 165 -33.71 58.66 -37.22
N LYS A 166 -34.76 58.68 -36.39
CA LYS A 166 -36.06 59.26 -36.77
C LYS A 166 -35.97 60.76 -37.03
N ASN A 167 -35.24 61.50 -36.19
CA ASN A 167 -35.04 62.94 -36.38
C ASN A 167 -34.23 63.24 -37.64
N TRP A 168 -33.18 62.46 -37.89
CA TRP A 168 -32.36 62.56 -39.10
C TRP A 168 -33.20 62.28 -40.36
N LYS A 169 -33.97 61.18 -40.39
CA LYS A 169 -34.91 60.87 -41.47
C LYS A 169 -35.89 62.03 -41.72
N LYS A 170 -36.52 62.55 -40.67
CA LYS A 170 -37.45 63.69 -40.77
C LYS A 170 -36.77 64.94 -41.34
N THR A 171 -35.55 65.24 -40.89
CA THR A 171 -34.79 66.42 -41.35
C THR A 171 -34.40 66.29 -42.82
N GLU A 172 -33.97 65.10 -43.27
CA GLU A 172 -33.62 64.87 -44.67
C GLU A 172 -34.85 64.92 -45.58
N VAL A 173 -36.00 64.37 -45.16
CA VAL A 173 -37.29 64.52 -45.87
C VAL A 173 -37.67 66.00 -46.01
N CYS A 174 -37.62 66.79 -44.93
CA CYS A 174 -37.92 68.22 -44.98
C CYS A 174 -36.99 68.96 -45.95
N LYS A 175 -35.68 68.64 -45.94
CA LYS A 175 -34.68 69.24 -46.82
C LYS A 175 -34.94 68.89 -48.29
N LEU A 176 -35.18 67.62 -48.61
CA LEU A 176 -35.50 67.17 -49.97
C LEU A 176 -36.80 67.79 -50.49
N ASN A 177 -37.84 67.88 -49.64
CA ASN A 177 -39.09 68.57 -49.97
C ASN A 177 -38.86 70.07 -50.26
N GLY A 178 -38.01 70.74 -49.46
CA GLY A 178 -37.63 72.13 -49.71
C GLY A 178 -36.90 72.32 -51.05
N ILE A 179 -35.97 71.41 -51.38
CA ILE A 179 -35.27 71.41 -52.67
C ILE A 179 -36.24 71.18 -53.83
N ALA A 180 -37.13 70.19 -53.70
CA ALA A 180 -38.14 69.87 -54.72
C ALA A 180 -39.08 71.05 -54.97
N ALA A 181 -39.64 71.66 -53.90
CA ALA A 181 -40.54 72.80 -54.02
C ALA A 181 -39.86 74.02 -54.65
N ASN A 182 -38.60 74.31 -54.29
CA ASN A 182 -37.84 75.40 -54.89
C ASN A 182 -37.54 75.13 -56.39
N ALA A 183 -37.13 73.91 -56.74
CA ALA A 183 -36.91 73.51 -58.13
C ALA A 183 -38.20 73.58 -58.96
N GLU A 184 -39.34 73.14 -58.41
CA GLU A 184 -40.65 73.24 -59.06
C GLU A 184 -41.08 74.70 -59.28
N ALA A 185 -40.84 75.58 -58.30
CA ALA A 185 -41.11 77.01 -58.43
C ALA A 185 -40.25 77.65 -59.54
N ASN A 186 -38.95 77.36 -59.58
CA ASN A 186 -38.05 77.84 -60.63
C ASN A 186 -38.43 77.30 -62.01
N LEU A 187 -38.80 76.01 -62.10
CA LEU A 187 -39.30 75.41 -63.34
C LEU A 187 -40.56 76.11 -63.84
N LYS A 188 -41.47 76.48 -62.94
CA LYS A 188 -42.70 77.22 -63.29
C LYS A 188 -42.39 78.60 -63.89
N VAL A 189 -41.40 79.32 -63.35
CA VAL A 189 -40.92 80.60 -63.89
C VAL A 189 -40.25 80.43 -65.25
N LEU A 190 -39.43 79.39 -65.44
CA LEU A 190 -38.81 79.11 -66.74
C LEU A 190 -39.85 78.74 -67.81
N LYS A 191 -40.87 77.95 -67.44
CA LYS A 191 -41.98 77.59 -68.34
C LYS A 191 -42.83 78.81 -68.74
N SER A 192 -43.08 79.76 -67.83
CA SER A 192 -43.80 80.99 -68.17
C SER A 192 -42.98 81.89 -69.10
N LEU A 193 -41.67 82.00 -68.91
CA LEU A 193 -40.78 82.77 -69.80
C LEU A 193 -40.71 82.17 -71.21
N ASN A 194 -40.71 80.84 -71.33
CA ASN A 194 -40.71 80.10 -72.60
C ASN A 194 -42.02 80.24 -73.41
N SER A 195 -43.09 80.75 -72.79
CA SER A 195 -44.40 80.96 -73.43
C SER A 195 -44.52 82.32 -74.15
N SER A 196 -43.51 83.19 -74.02
CA SER A 196 -43.40 84.44 -74.78
C SER A 196 -42.68 84.20 -76.13
N ALA A 197 -43.10 84.89 -77.20
CA ALA A 197 -42.88 84.54 -78.62
C ALA A 197 -41.42 84.54 -79.17
N SER A 198 -40.39 84.36 -78.33
CA SER A 198 -38.99 84.17 -78.73
C SER A 198 -38.34 83.07 -77.88
N ALA A 199 -38.77 81.82 -78.06
CA ALA A 199 -38.18 80.68 -77.36
C ALA A 199 -36.82 80.29 -77.96
N THR A 200 -35.73 80.59 -77.25
CA THR A 200 -34.35 80.16 -77.60
C THR A 200 -34.15 78.69 -77.24
N SER A 201 -33.54 77.87 -78.11
CA SER A 201 -33.25 76.44 -77.88
C SER A 201 -32.53 76.15 -76.54
N LYS A 202 -31.75 77.12 -76.04
CA LYS A 202 -31.06 77.06 -74.75
C LYS A 202 -32.01 77.06 -73.54
N LEU A 203 -33.17 77.72 -73.63
CA LEU A 203 -34.17 77.76 -72.55
C LEU A 203 -34.88 76.41 -72.41
N LYS A 204 -35.14 75.73 -73.53
CA LYS A 204 -35.74 74.38 -73.55
C LYS A 204 -34.83 73.33 -72.89
N SER A 205 -33.54 73.36 -73.20
CA SER A 205 -32.54 72.48 -72.54
C SER A 205 -32.48 72.70 -71.02
N GLN A 206 -32.63 73.93 -70.54
CA GLN A 206 -32.70 74.20 -69.11
C GLN A 206 -33.96 73.62 -68.46
N ILE A 207 -35.13 73.77 -69.10
CA ILE A 207 -36.39 73.17 -68.61
C ILE A 207 -36.25 71.65 -68.47
N ASP A 208 -35.73 70.96 -69.48
CA ASP A 208 -35.57 69.50 -69.45
C ASP A 208 -34.57 69.07 -68.35
N SER A 209 -33.50 69.84 -68.13
CA SER A 209 -32.54 69.58 -67.03
C SER A 209 -33.16 69.73 -65.64
N TRP A 210 -34.06 70.71 -65.45
CA TRP A 210 -34.79 70.92 -64.20
C TRP A 210 -35.83 69.83 -63.97
N GLU A 211 -36.49 69.33 -65.01
CA GLU A 211 -37.42 68.19 -64.91
C GLU A 211 -36.69 66.90 -64.49
N ILE A 212 -35.52 66.62 -65.07
CA ILE A 212 -34.66 65.51 -64.65
C ILE A 212 -34.21 65.68 -63.19
N PHE A 213 -33.80 66.89 -62.80
CA PHE A 213 -33.38 67.18 -61.42
C PHE A 213 -34.51 66.93 -60.42
N ILE A 214 -35.72 67.43 -60.69
CA ILE A 214 -36.90 67.21 -59.83
C ILE A 214 -37.24 65.71 -59.76
N SER A 215 -37.20 64.99 -60.88
CA SER A 215 -37.43 63.55 -60.89
C SER A 215 -36.40 62.79 -60.04
N ASN A 216 -35.14 63.21 -60.08
CA ASN A 216 -34.09 62.61 -59.26
C ASN A 216 -34.28 62.90 -57.76
N VAL A 217 -34.68 64.12 -57.39
CA VAL A 217 -34.98 64.49 -55.99
C VAL A 217 -36.19 63.69 -55.48
N LYS A 218 -37.25 63.54 -56.28
CA LYS A 218 -38.42 62.71 -55.92
C LYS A 218 -38.05 61.25 -55.71
N LYS A 219 -37.20 60.68 -56.59
CA LYS A 219 -36.68 59.32 -56.43
C LYS A 219 -35.80 59.16 -55.19
N GLN A 220 -35.11 60.21 -54.74
CA GLN A 220 -34.39 60.17 -53.47
C GLN A 220 -35.34 60.24 -52.27
N LEU A 221 -36.42 61.01 -52.35
CA LEU A 221 -37.44 61.09 -51.31
C LEU A 221 -38.09 59.71 -51.05
N GLU A 222 -38.45 58.98 -52.12
CA GLU A 222 -38.99 57.61 -52.04
C GLU A 222 -38.06 56.60 -51.36
N LYS A 223 -36.74 56.84 -51.36
CA LYS A 223 -35.77 55.96 -50.69
C LYS A 223 -35.61 56.27 -49.21
N VAL A 224 -35.99 57.47 -48.78
CA VAL A 224 -35.87 57.93 -47.40
C VAL A 224 -37.17 57.67 -46.64
N GLU A 225 -38.33 57.70 -47.31
CA GLU A 225 -39.64 57.25 -46.77
C GLU A 225 -39.70 55.75 -46.48
#